data_AF-A0A7G2CDK0-F1
#
_entry.id   AF-A0A7G2CDK0-F1
#
_cell.length_a   1.000
_cell.length_b   1.000
_cell.length_c   1.000
_cell.angle_alpha   90.00
_cell.angle_beta   90.00
_cell.angle_gamma   90.00
#
_symmetry.space_group_name_H-M   'P 1'
#
loop_
_entity.id
_entity.type
_entity.pdbx_description
1 polymer ?
#
loop_
_entity_poly.entity_id
_entity_poly.type
_entity_poly.pdbx_seq_one_letter_code
_entity_poly.pdbx_strand_id
1 'polypeptide(L)'
;MTLSPDVLAALKHIIEQSSVMDCDDERWPEPDRNGRQELEIHLGNVHASFLTNKIISIGDVESGPHSGGLTSFYYAVRDLKMMILTLVSIHFKIKAT
;
A
#
# COMPACT_ATOMS: atom_id res chain seq x y z
N MET A 1 -2.76 0.60 20.75
CA MET A 1 -1.94 -0.57 20.38
C MET A 1 -0.53 -0.10 20.12
N THR A 2 0.45 -0.60 20.86
CA THR A 2 1.87 -0.50 20.48
C THR A 2 2.26 -1.79 19.77
N LEU A 3 3.18 -1.71 18.81
CA LEU A 3 3.66 -2.88 18.07
C LEU A 3 5.04 -3.30 18.58
N SER A 4 5.31 -4.60 18.60
CA SER A 4 6.64 -5.09 18.92
C SER A 4 7.63 -4.78 17.79
N PRO A 5 8.94 -4.74 18.08
CA PRO A 5 9.97 -4.61 17.05
C PRO A 5 9.84 -5.65 15.91
N ASP A 6 9.42 -6.88 16.23
CA ASP A 6 9.26 -7.95 15.22
C ASP A 6 8.13 -7.64 14.23
N VAL A 7 7.02 -7.05 14.69
CA VAL A 7 5.93 -6.62 13.81
C VAL A 7 6.38 -5.46 12.91
N LEU A 8 7.19 -4.55 13.44
CA LEU A 8 7.78 -3.46 12.64
C LEU A 8 8.77 -4.01 11.60
N ALA A 9 9.55 -5.03 11.94
CA ALA A 9 10.43 -5.71 11.00
C ALA A 9 9.64 -6.41 9.88
N ALA A 10 8.52 -7.06 10.21
CA ALA A 10 7.62 -7.66 9.22
C ALA A 10 6.98 -6.60 8.30
N LEU A 11 6.54 -5.46 8.86
CA LEU A 11 6.03 -4.32 8.09
C LEU A 11 7.07 -3.83 7.07
N LYS A 12 8.31 -3.62 7.54
CA LYS A 12 9.43 -3.21 6.69
C LYS A 12 9.70 -4.24 5.59
N HIS A 13 9.68 -5.53 5.92
CA HIS A 13 9.89 -6.60 4.96
C HIS A 13 8.83 -6.59 3.84
N ILE A 14 7.54 -6.37 4.17
CA ILE A 14 6.48 -6.24 3.16
C ILE A 14 6.78 -5.11 2.18
N ILE A 15 7.18 -3.94 2.69
CA ILE A 15 7.53 -2.77 1.87
C ILE A 15 8.71 -3.10 0.95
N GLU A 16 9.79 -3.66 1.48
CA GLU A 16 10.98 -4.02 0.71
C GLU A 16 10.70 -5.07 -0.38
N GLN A 17 9.88 -6.09 -0.09
CA GLN A 17 9.53 -7.12 -1.08
C GLN A 17 8.58 -6.61 -2.17
N SER A 18 7.76 -5.60 -1.88
CA SER A 18 6.79 -5.07 -2.85
C SER A 18 7.41 -4.27 -4.00
N SER A 19 8.67 -3.84 -3.86
CA SER A 19 9.33 -2.89 -4.79
C SER A 19 8.56 -1.56 -4.97
N VAL A 20 7.64 -1.22 -4.07
CA VAL A 20 6.85 0.01 -4.16
C VAL A 20 7.72 1.26 -4.01
N MET A 21 8.84 1.16 -3.30
CA MET A 21 9.79 2.27 -3.10
C MET A 21 10.53 2.70 -4.38
N ASP A 22 10.54 1.84 -5.41
CA ASP A 22 11.17 2.12 -6.71
C ASP A 22 10.16 2.61 -7.77
N CYS A 23 8.90 2.84 -7.37
CA CYS A 23 7.82 3.26 -8.26
C CYS A 23 7.73 4.78 -8.40
N ASP A 24 7.04 5.23 -9.45
CA ASP A 24 6.72 6.63 -9.74
C ASP A 24 5.24 6.72 -10.15
N ASP A 25 4.51 7.66 -9.56
CA ASP A 25 3.07 7.88 -9.78
C ASP A 25 2.74 8.93 -10.85
N GLU A 26 3.73 9.52 -11.52
CA GLU A 26 3.56 10.58 -12.53
C GLU A 26 2.52 10.23 -13.62
N ARG A 27 2.35 8.94 -13.93
CA ARG A 27 1.44 8.43 -14.97
C ARG A 27 0.24 7.66 -14.42
N TRP A 28 0.04 7.67 -13.11
CA TRP A 28 -1.07 6.95 -12.50
C TRP A 28 -2.37 7.73 -12.69
N PRO A 29 -3.54 7.06 -12.67
CA PRO A 29 -4.82 7.75 -12.75
C PRO A 29 -4.97 8.76 -11.62
N GLU A 30 -5.23 10.02 -11.97
CA GLU A 30 -5.44 11.06 -10.96
C GLU A 30 -6.73 10.83 -10.15
N PRO A 31 -6.78 11.26 -8.88
CA PRO A 31 -7.99 11.22 -8.07
C PRO A 31 -9.17 11.95 -8.74
N ASP A 32 -10.36 11.37 -8.63
CA ASP A 32 -11.59 11.99 -9.13
C ASP A 32 -12.75 11.83 -8.14
N ARG A 33 -13.99 12.07 -8.59
CA ARG A 33 -15.21 11.90 -7.79
C ARG A 33 -15.43 10.47 -7.26
N ASN A 34 -14.80 9.47 -7.87
CA ASN A 34 -14.95 8.05 -7.52
C ASN A 34 -13.98 7.62 -6.40
N GLY A 35 -12.91 8.39 -6.18
CA GLY A 35 -12.11 8.32 -4.97
C GLY A 35 -10.63 8.67 -5.14
N ARG A 36 -9.89 8.37 -4.07
CA ARG A 36 -8.48 8.72 -3.88
C ARG A 36 -7.80 7.66 -3.02
N GLN A 37 -6.56 7.35 -3.34
CA GLN A 37 -5.65 6.57 -2.50
C GLN A 37 -4.32 7.29 -2.38
N GLU A 38 -3.78 7.27 -1.16
CA GLU A 38 -2.50 7.87 -0.82
C GLU A 38 -1.67 6.85 -0.04
N LEU A 39 -0.38 6.80 -0.33
CA LEU A 39 0.59 6.04 0.44
C LEU A 39 1.85 6.88 0.58
N GLU A 40 2.25 7.12 1.81
CA GLU A 40 3.50 7.81 2.12
C GLU A 40 4.37 6.90 2.99
N ILE A 41 5.63 6.71 2.58
CA ILE A 41 6.58 5.83 3.26
C ILE A 41 7.88 6.57 3.45
N HIS A 42 8.32 6.66 4.71
CA HIS A 42 9.66 7.11 5.09
C HIS A 42 10.43 5.90 5.62
N LEU A 43 11.44 5.45 4.87
CA LEU A 43 12.27 4.31 5.23
C LEU A 43 13.74 4.71 5.23
N GLY A 44 14.29 4.93 6.42
CA GLY A 44 15.65 5.46 6.58
C GLY A 44 15.75 6.86 5.99
N ASN A 45 16.56 7.03 4.95
CA ASN A 45 16.76 8.30 4.24
C ASN A 45 15.97 8.39 2.93
N VAL A 46 15.15 7.39 2.62
CA VAL A 46 14.33 7.35 1.41
C VAL A 46 12.90 7.71 1.77
N HIS A 47 12.32 8.62 0.97
CA HIS A 47 10.94 9.05 1.08
C HIS A 47 10.24 8.81 -0.26
N ALA A 48 9.12 8.09 -0.20
CA ALA A 48 8.21 7.92 -1.31
C ALA A 48 6.82 8.42 -0.90
N SER A 49 6.15 9.14 -1.79
CA SER A 49 4.80 9.64 -1.61
C SER A 49 4.03 9.42 -2.91
N PHE A 50 2.90 8.76 -2.81
CA PHE A 50 2.10 8.36 -3.96
C PHE A 50 0.67 8.85 -3.83
N LEU A 51 0.09 9.28 -4.95
CA LEU A 51 -1.28 9.70 -5.09
C LEU A 51 -1.90 9.10 -6.35
N THR A 52 -3.03 8.39 -6.20
CA THR A 52 -3.78 7.84 -7.33
C THR A 52 -5.28 7.81 -7.04
N ASN A 53 -6.07 7.55 -8.07
CA ASN A 53 -7.48 7.23 -7.95
C ASN A 53 -7.69 5.92 -7.15
N LYS A 54 -8.92 5.68 -6.72
CA LYS A 54 -9.34 4.49 -6.01
C LYS A 54 -9.23 3.24 -6.88
N ILE A 55 -8.34 2.33 -6.49
CA ILE A 55 -8.23 0.98 -7.04
C ILE A 55 -9.03 0.02 -6.14
N ILE A 56 -10.00 -0.69 -6.71
CA ILE A 56 -10.87 -1.65 -5.98
C ILE A 56 -10.35 -3.07 -6.16
N SER A 57 -9.89 -3.41 -7.37
CA SER A 57 -9.40 -4.72 -7.73
C SER A 57 -8.18 -4.62 -8.64
N ILE A 58 -7.45 -5.72 -8.78
CA ILE A 58 -6.37 -5.81 -9.77
C ILE A 58 -6.87 -5.60 -11.21
N GLY A 59 -8.16 -5.85 -11.47
CA GLY A 59 -8.78 -5.60 -12.77
C GLY A 59 -8.91 -4.12 -13.11
N ASP A 60 -8.82 -3.22 -12.13
CA ASP A 60 -8.84 -1.77 -12.35
C ASP A 60 -7.46 -1.24 -12.74
N VAL A 61 -6.41 -2.07 -12.64
CA VAL A 61 -5.07 -1.72 -13.11
C VAL A 61 -5.01 -1.98 -14.61
N GLU A 62 -5.04 -0.92 -15.41
CA GLU A 62 -4.98 -1.03 -16.87
C GLU A 62 -3.73 -1.77 -17.32
N SER A 63 -3.87 -2.68 -18.29
CA SER A 63 -2.72 -3.36 -18.90
C SER A 63 -1.98 -2.43 -19.86
N GLY A 64 -0.73 -2.09 -19.56
CA GLY A 64 0.08 -1.24 -20.42
C GLY A 64 1.55 -1.20 -19.99
N PRO A 65 2.43 -0.51 -20.75
CA PRO A 65 3.86 -0.47 -20.47
C PRO A 65 4.23 0.11 -19.09
N HIS A 66 3.30 0.85 -18.47
CA HIS A 66 3.51 1.56 -17.20
C HIS A 66 2.68 0.98 -16.04
N SER A 67 2.01 -0.16 -16.24
CA SER A 67 1.14 -0.77 -15.21
C SER A 67 1.90 -1.48 -14.10
N GLY A 68 3.20 -1.72 -14.27
CA GLY A 68 4.04 -2.42 -13.30
C GLY A 68 4.08 -1.73 -11.95
N GLY A 69 4.31 -0.40 -11.93
CA GLY A 69 4.36 0.36 -10.68
C GLY A 69 3.02 0.40 -9.94
N LEU A 70 1.93 0.62 -10.67
CA LEU A 70 0.58 0.62 -10.12
C LEU A 70 0.17 -0.77 -9.59
N THR A 71 0.65 -1.84 -10.23
CA THR A 71 0.49 -3.22 -9.76
C THR A 71 1.24 -3.46 -8.44
N SER A 72 2.50 -3.03 -8.36
CA SER A 72 3.29 -3.11 -7.13
C SER A 72 2.63 -2.32 -5.99
N PHE A 73 2.14 -1.11 -6.27
CA PHE A 73 1.38 -0.30 -5.34
C PHE A 73 0.12 -1.02 -4.83
N TYR A 74 -0.68 -1.60 -5.74
CA TYR A 74 -1.89 -2.34 -5.37
C TYR A 74 -1.58 -3.48 -4.40
N TYR A 75 -0.56 -4.31 -4.70
CA TYR A 75 -0.21 -5.42 -3.83
C TYR A 75 0.41 -4.98 -2.51
N ALA A 76 1.26 -3.94 -2.51
CA ALA A 76 1.80 -3.35 -1.29
C ALA A 76 0.66 -2.89 -0.36
N VAL A 77 -0.27 -2.07 -0.87
CA VAL A 77 -1.42 -1.56 -0.09
C VAL A 77 -2.30 -2.71 0.40
N ARG A 78 -2.54 -3.74 -0.42
CA ARG A 78 -3.33 -4.92 -0.03
C ARG A 78 -2.70 -5.63 1.16
N ASP A 79 -1.42 -5.94 1.08
CA ASP A 79 -0.72 -6.73 2.09
C ASP A 79 -0.55 -5.92 3.40
N LEU A 80 -0.27 -4.62 3.28
CA LEU A 80 -0.26 -3.68 4.41
C LEU A 80 -1.62 -3.61 5.12
N LYS A 81 -2.70 -3.43 4.36
CA LYS A 81 -4.07 -3.41 4.91
C LYS A 81 -4.40 -4.72 5.60
N MET A 82 -4.06 -5.86 4.99
CA MET A 82 -4.34 -7.16 5.58
C MET A 82 -3.63 -7.32 6.94
N MET A 83 -2.34 -6.99 7.02
CA MET A 83 -1.60 -7.05 8.28
C MET A 83 -2.22 -6.14 9.34
N ILE A 84 -2.54 -4.88 9.00
CA ILE A 84 -3.11 -3.91 9.93
C ILE A 84 -4.51 -4.36 10.42
N LEU A 85 -5.39 -4.79 9.51
CA LEU A 85 -6.73 -5.24 9.86
C LEU A 85 -6.70 -6.49 10.74
N THR A 86 -5.78 -7.43 10.48
CA THR A 86 -5.58 -8.61 11.34
C THR A 86 -5.11 -8.20 12.73
N LEU A 87 -4.12 -7.31 12.84
CA LEU A 87 -3.61 -6.83 14.13
C LEU A 87 -4.70 -6.11 14.94
N VAL A 88 -5.46 -5.21 14.31
CA VAL A 88 -6.58 -4.50 14.92
C VAL A 88 -7.66 -5.48 15.38
N SER A 89 -8.04 -6.44 14.53
CA SER A 89 -9.09 -7.42 14.84
C SER A 89 -8.73 -8.27 16.05
N ILE A 90 -7.49 -8.77 16.11
CA ILE A 90 -7.03 -9.62 17.23
C ILE A 90 -6.84 -8.79 18.50
N HIS A 91 -6.26 -7.60 18.41
CA HIS A 91 -5.99 -6.75 19.58
C HIS A 91 -7.27 -6.26 20.25
N PHE A 92 -8.24 -5.80 19.47
CA PHE A 92 -9.50 -5.23 19.99
C PHE A 92 -10.65 -6.24 20.04
N LYS A 93 -10.46 -7.47 19.55
CA LYS A 93 -11.49 -8.52 19.47
C LYS A 93 -12.73 -8.08 18.69
N ILE A 94 -12.51 -7.35 17.60
CA ILE A 94 -13.56 -6.90 16.68
C ILE A 94 -13.35 -7.53 15.31
N LYS A 95 -14.41 -7.56 14.50
CA LYS A 95 -14.28 -7.83 13.07
C LYS A 95 -13.93 -6.51 12.38
N ALA A 96 -12.65 -6.28 12.05
CA ALA A 96 -12.29 -5.18 11.17
C ALA A 96 -12.68 -5.57 9.73
N THR A 97 -13.42 -4.68 9.05
CA THR A 97 -13.93 -4.89 7.69
C THR A 97 -13.48 -3.76 6.80
#